data_AF-A0A1V4YJC7-F1
#
_entry.id   AF-A0A1V4YJC7-F1
#
_cell.length_a   1.000
_cell.length_b   1.000
_cell.length_c   1.000
_cell.angle_alpha   90.00
_cell.angle_beta   90.00
_cell.angle_gamma   90.00
#
_symmetry.space_group_name_H-M   'P 1'
#
loop_
_entity.id
_entity.type
_entity.pdbx_description
1 polymer ?
#
loop_
_entity_poly.entity_id
_entity_poly.type
_entity_poly.pdbx_seq_one_letter_code
_entity_poly.pdbx_strand_id
1 'polypeptide(L)'
;MLSEIAYFPILGKPLVLYMGITTLLLFIITASMGLMIFRGVKIPFKFHPMMAGISITVGMVHGILGVSTGRSFVILLGITTILLFIITASLGLLIFKGKSIPFKVHPTMASIGIITGIIHGSVGISIYLL
;
A
#
# COMPACT_ATOMS: atom_id res chain seq x y z
N MET A 1 -11.80 -9.59 20.03
CA MET A 1 -12.57 -8.60 19.22
C MET A 1 -11.89 -8.21 17.92
N LEU A 2 -10.77 -7.47 17.88
CA LEU A 2 -10.15 -7.08 16.59
C LEU A 2 -9.64 -8.27 15.77
N SER A 3 -9.06 -9.27 16.44
CA SER A 3 -8.64 -10.53 15.79
C SER A 3 -9.82 -11.29 15.19
N GLU A 4 -10.97 -11.32 15.87
CA GLU A 4 -12.21 -11.93 15.35
C GLU A 4 -12.69 -11.21 14.08
N ILE A 5 -12.60 -9.87 14.03
CA ILE A 5 -12.90 -9.09 12.82
C ILE A 5 -11.88 -9.41 11.72
N ALA A 6 -10.59 -9.46 12.03
CA ALA A 6 -9.53 -9.77 11.06
C ALA A 6 -9.71 -11.15 10.42
N TYR A 7 -10.16 -12.13 11.21
CA TYR A 7 -10.45 -13.50 10.77
C TYR A 7 -11.90 -13.72 10.32
N PHE A 8 -12.72 -12.67 10.27
CA PHE A 8 -14.11 -12.80 9.84
C PHE A 8 -14.15 -13.42 8.41
N PRO A 9 -14.85 -14.55 8.22
CA PRO A 9 -14.82 -15.28 6.97
C PRO A 9 -15.68 -14.59 5.90
N ILE A 10 -15.07 -14.29 4.76
CA ILE A 10 -15.74 -13.84 3.55
C ILE A 10 -15.35 -14.84 2.46
N LEU A 11 -16.33 -15.48 1.82
CA LEU A 11 -16.09 -16.49 0.76
C LEU A 11 -15.01 -17.54 1.13
N GLY A 12 -14.96 -17.94 2.41
CA GLY A 12 -14.03 -18.95 2.90
C GLY A 12 -12.60 -18.48 3.18
N LYS A 13 -12.31 -17.17 3.13
CA LYS A 13 -11.02 -16.57 3.48
C LYS A 13 -11.20 -15.42 4.50
N PRO A 14 -10.18 -15.07 5.30
CA PRO A 14 -10.34 -14.07 6.34
C PRO A 14 -10.38 -12.65 5.75
N LEU A 15 -11.17 -11.76 6.34
CA LEU A 15 -11.30 -10.34 5.94
C LEU A 15 -9.93 -9.65 5.75
N VAL A 16 -8.95 -9.93 6.62
CA VAL A 16 -7.60 -9.34 6.55
C VAL A 16 -6.90 -9.60 5.21
N LEU A 17 -7.16 -10.75 4.57
CA LEU A 17 -6.61 -11.09 3.25
C LEU A 17 -7.21 -10.20 2.16
N TYR A 18 -8.53 -10.01 2.15
CA TYR A 18 -9.21 -9.15 1.18
C TYR A 18 -8.79 -7.69 1.32
N MET A 19 -8.62 -7.22 2.55
CA MET A 19 -8.10 -5.88 2.83
C MET A 19 -6.66 -5.71 2.32
N GLY A 20 -5.82 -6.74 2.44
CA GLY A 20 -4.45 -6.72 1.90
C GLY A 20 -4.43 -6.63 0.37
N ILE A 21 -5.23 -7.45 -0.31
CA ILE A 21 -5.38 -7.42 -1.77
C ILE A 21 -5.90 -6.04 -2.23
N THR A 22 -6.93 -5.53 -1.57
CA THR A 22 -7.51 -4.22 -1.87
C THR A 22 -6.47 -3.12 -1.72
N THR A 23 -5.68 -3.14 -0.65
CA THR A 23 -4.58 -2.20 -0.42
C THR A 23 -3.56 -2.24 -1.55
N LEU A 24 -3.10 -3.43 -1.94
CA LEU A 24 -2.14 -3.61 -3.03
C LEU A 24 -2.67 -3.07 -4.36
N LEU A 25 -3.92 -3.40 -4.70
CA LEU A 25 -4.58 -2.92 -5.92
C LEU A 25 -4.68 -1.39 -5.93
N LEU A 26 -5.06 -0.78 -4.81
CA LEU A 26 -5.11 0.68 -4.70
C LEU A 26 -3.74 1.32 -4.94
N PHE A 27 -2.65 0.75 -4.41
CA PHE A 27 -1.31 1.28 -4.67
C PHE A 27 -0.87 1.09 -6.13
N ILE A 28 -1.21 -0.04 -6.76
CA ILE A 28 -0.96 -0.26 -8.19
C ILE A 28 -1.73 0.76 -9.05
N ILE A 29 -3.00 1.04 -8.72
CA ILE A 29 -3.80 2.07 -9.40
C ILE A 29 -3.17 3.45 -9.22
N THR A 30 -2.76 3.80 -7.99
CA THR A 30 -2.09 5.07 -7.68
C THR A 30 -0.80 5.24 -8.48
N ALA A 31 0.04 4.20 -8.54
CA ALA A 31 1.28 4.21 -9.33
C ALA A 31 1.01 4.31 -10.84
N SER A 32 0.02 3.56 -11.34
CA SER A 32 -0.39 3.59 -12.74
C SER A 32 -0.90 4.97 -13.15
N MET A 33 -1.70 5.63 -12.30
CA MET A 33 -2.16 6.99 -12.51
C MET A 33 -0.99 7.97 -12.60
N GLY A 34 0.02 7.83 -11.72
CA GLY A 34 1.25 8.63 -11.77
C GLY A 34 2.00 8.44 -13.09
N LEU A 35 2.13 7.21 -13.57
CA LEU A 35 2.75 6.90 -14.85
C LEU A 35 1.97 7.45 -16.05
N MET A 36 0.64 7.36 -16.04
CA MET A 36 -0.23 7.91 -17.08
C MET A 36 -0.10 9.43 -17.17
N ILE A 37 -0.10 10.12 -16.03
CA ILE A 37 0.13 11.57 -15.97
C ILE A 37 1.51 11.91 -16.52
N PHE A 38 2.55 11.18 -16.11
CA PHE A 38 3.92 11.38 -16.61
C PHE A 38 4.03 11.19 -18.13
N ARG A 39 3.26 10.26 -18.70
CA ARG A 39 3.16 10.03 -20.15
C ARG A 39 2.27 11.03 -20.89
N GLY A 40 1.73 12.03 -20.21
CA GLY A 40 0.92 13.10 -20.82
C GLY A 40 -0.58 12.79 -20.95
N VAL A 41 -1.08 11.72 -20.32
CA VAL A 41 -2.54 11.49 -20.26
C VAL A 41 -3.17 12.60 -19.40
N LYS A 42 -4.26 13.19 -19.92
CA LYS A 42 -4.96 14.34 -19.31
C LYS A 42 -5.79 13.93 -18.08
N ILE A 43 -5.12 13.51 -17.01
CA ILE A 43 -5.72 13.28 -15.69
C ILE A 43 -5.35 14.46 -14.80
N PRO A 44 -6.33 15.16 -14.18
CA PRO A 44 -6.04 16.22 -13.23
C PRO A 44 -5.13 15.71 -12.10
N PHE A 45 -3.97 16.36 -11.92
CA PHE A 45 -2.95 15.90 -10.98
C PHE A 45 -3.48 15.68 -9.56
N LYS A 46 -4.49 16.45 -9.13
CA LYS A 46 -5.16 16.32 -7.82
C LYS A 46 -5.66 14.90 -7.51
N PHE A 47 -5.98 14.10 -8.53
CA PHE A 47 -6.46 12.73 -8.33
C PHE A 47 -5.35 11.78 -7.86
N HIS A 48 -4.10 12.01 -8.26
CA HIS A 48 -2.98 11.16 -7.84
C HIS A 48 -2.71 11.20 -6.32
N PRO A 49 -2.50 12.37 -5.67
CA PRO A 49 -2.31 12.44 -4.23
C PRO A 49 -3.59 12.10 -3.46
N MET A 50 -4.78 12.33 -4.03
CA MET A 50 -6.04 11.83 -3.45
C MET A 50 -6.07 10.30 -3.38
N MET A 51 -5.73 9.63 -4.48
CA MET A 51 -5.64 8.17 -4.52
C MET A 51 -4.55 7.63 -3.59
N ALA A 52 -3.40 8.29 -3.51
CA ALA A 52 -2.36 7.93 -2.53
C ALA A 52 -2.88 8.01 -1.08
N GLY A 53 -3.64 9.05 -0.75
CA GLY A 53 -4.30 9.19 0.56
C GLY A 53 -5.31 8.07 0.85
N ILE A 54 -6.12 7.69 -0.14
CA ILE A 54 -7.05 6.56 -0.04
C ILE A 54 -6.27 5.24 0.18
N SER A 55 -5.25 4.97 -0.63
CA SER A 55 -4.41 3.76 -0.51
C SER A 55 -3.77 3.66 0.88
N ILE A 56 -3.21 4.75 1.40
CA ILE A 56 -2.61 4.78 2.75
C ILE A 56 -3.67 4.56 3.82
N THR A 57 -4.85 5.18 3.70
CA THR A 57 -5.93 5.01 4.68
C THR A 57 -6.38 3.55 4.74
N VAL A 58 -6.63 2.91 3.60
CA VAL A 58 -7.01 1.49 3.54
C VAL A 58 -5.86 0.61 4.04
N GLY A 59 -4.61 0.94 3.70
CA GLY A 59 -3.42 0.24 4.18
C GLY A 59 -3.23 0.32 5.70
N MET A 60 -3.57 1.45 6.32
CA MET A 60 -3.57 1.60 7.79
C MET A 60 -4.65 0.73 8.44
N VAL A 61 -5.87 0.73 7.90
CA VAL A 61 -6.96 -0.15 8.40
C VAL A 61 -6.56 -1.62 8.26
N HIS A 62 -6.02 -2.02 7.11
CA HIS A 62 -5.47 -3.35 6.91
C HIS A 62 -4.36 -3.66 7.92
N GLY A 63 -3.44 -2.73 8.15
CA GLY A 63 -2.34 -2.87 9.12
C GLY A 63 -2.83 -3.08 10.55
N ILE A 64 -3.86 -2.34 10.99
CA ILE A 64 -4.47 -2.51 12.31
C ILE A 64 -5.05 -3.91 12.47
N LEU A 65 -5.78 -4.41 11.45
CA LEU A 65 -6.28 -5.78 11.45
C LEU A 65 -5.12 -6.79 11.45
N GLY A 66 -4.09 -6.57 10.64
CA GLY A 66 -2.90 -7.40 10.55
C GLY A 66 -2.14 -7.52 11.88
N VAL A 67 -1.95 -6.41 12.60
CA VAL A 67 -1.32 -6.41 13.94
C VAL A 67 -2.10 -7.29 14.91
N SER A 68 -3.43 -7.25 14.86
CA SER A 68 -4.28 -8.06 15.75
C SER A 68 -4.15 -9.58 15.53
N THR A 69 -3.53 -10.03 14.44
CA THR A 69 -3.31 -11.46 14.14
C THR A 69 -2.13 -12.07 14.89
N GLY A 70 -1.23 -11.26 15.47
CA GLY A 70 -0.04 -11.74 16.21
C GLY A 70 1.08 -12.32 15.34
N ARG A 71 1.01 -12.19 14.00
CA ARG A 71 2.02 -12.74 13.07
C ARG A 71 3.23 -11.80 12.93
N SER A 72 4.13 -11.78 13.92
CA SER A 72 5.22 -10.79 14.05
C SER A 72 6.03 -10.54 12.78
N PHE A 73 6.43 -11.59 12.05
CA PHE A 73 7.21 -11.42 10.82
C PHE A 73 6.41 -10.78 9.68
N VAL A 74 5.15 -11.18 9.50
CA VAL A 74 4.24 -10.56 8.52
C VAL A 74 3.98 -9.10 8.88
N ILE A 75 3.78 -8.81 10.17
CA ILE A 75 3.58 -7.46 10.69
C ILE A 75 4.80 -6.57 10.39
N LEU A 76 6.01 -7.06 10.61
CA LEU A 76 7.24 -6.30 10.31
C LEU A 76 7.33 -5.92 8.82
N LEU A 77 7.04 -6.88 7.92
CA LEU A 77 6.99 -6.63 6.48
C LEU A 77 5.89 -5.62 6.12
N GLY A 78 4.74 -5.69 6.77
CA GLY A 78 3.61 -4.76 6.59
C GLY A 78 3.95 -3.34 7.04
N ILE A 79 4.59 -3.18 8.20
CA ILE A 79 5.09 -1.89 8.70
C ILE A 79 6.11 -1.30 7.73
N THR A 80 7.06 -2.11 7.26
CA THR A 80 8.04 -1.68 6.26
C THR A 80 7.35 -1.18 4.99
N THR A 81 6.35 -1.92 4.51
CA THR A 81 5.58 -1.57 3.31
C THR A 81 4.85 -0.23 3.47
N ILE A 82 4.11 -0.02 4.57
CA ILE A 82 3.35 1.22 4.75
C ILE A 82 4.28 2.42 4.96
N LEU A 83 5.42 2.25 5.65
CA LEU A 83 6.43 3.30 5.79
C LEU A 83 7.00 3.72 4.44
N LEU A 84 7.33 2.75 3.57
CA LEU A 84 7.79 3.04 2.20
C LEU A 84 6.75 3.85 1.41
N PHE A 85 5.47 3.54 1.55
CA PHE A 85 4.40 4.31 0.88
C PHE A 85 4.19 5.70 1.48
N ILE A 86 4.32 5.89 2.80
CA ILE A 86 4.27 7.21 3.44
C ILE A 86 5.45 8.07 2.98
N ILE A 87 6.66 7.50 2.92
CA ILE A 87 7.84 8.18 2.40
C ILE A 87 7.61 8.55 0.93
N THR A 88 7.11 7.62 0.12
CA THR A 88 6.80 7.85 -1.31
C THR A 88 5.82 8.99 -1.51
N ALA A 89 4.73 9.03 -0.74
CA ALA A 89 3.74 10.09 -0.79
C ALA A 89 4.32 11.44 -0.35
N SER A 90 5.14 11.44 0.71
CA SER A 90 5.83 12.64 1.19
C SER A 90 6.80 13.20 0.14
N LEU A 91 7.59 12.34 -0.51
CA LEU A 91 8.46 12.73 -1.63
C LEU A 91 7.65 13.32 -2.79
N GLY A 92 6.52 12.71 -3.15
CA GLY A 92 5.62 13.23 -4.18
C GLY A 92 5.12 14.65 -3.87
N LEU A 93 4.73 14.90 -2.61
CA LEU A 93 4.32 16.24 -2.16
C LEU A 93 5.47 17.25 -2.17
N LEU A 94 6.67 16.86 -1.76
CA LEU A 94 7.85 17.73 -1.77
C LEU A 94 8.26 18.11 -3.19
N ILE A 95 8.25 17.15 -4.12
CA ILE A 95 8.50 17.39 -5.55
C ILE A 95 7.45 18.34 -6.11
N PHE A 96 6.16 18.11 -5.81
CA PHE A 96 5.07 19.00 -6.24
C PHE A 96 5.21 20.43 -5.71
N LYS A 97 5.73 20.60 -4.48
CA LYS A 97 6.06 21.90 -3.89
C LYS A 97 7.35 22.53 -4.43
N GLY A 98 7.96 21.96 -5.47
CA GLY A 98 9.14 22.50 -6.14
C GLY A 98 10.46 22.26 -5.40
N LYS A 99 10.52 21.32 -4.45
CA LYS A 99 11.81 20.92 -3.86
C LYS A 99 12.67 20.21 -4.90
N SER A 100 13.98 20.47 -4.85
CA SER A 100 15.01 19.97 -5.77
C SER A 100 15.34 18.48 -5.57
N ILE A 101 14.31 17.63 -5.60
CA ILE A 101 14.42 16.17 -5.52
C ILE A 101 14.26 15.60 -6.94
N PRO A 102 15.19 14.74 -7.42
CA PRO A 102 15.04 14.13 -8.74
C PRO A 102 13.73 13.33 -8.82
N PHE A 103 12.89 13.62 -9.82
CA PHE A 103 11.58 12.98 -9.96
C PHE A 103 11.66 11.45 -9.94
N LYS A 104 12.71 10.86 -10.54
CA LYS A 104 12.95 9.41 -10.58
C LYS A 104 12.96 8.71 -9.22
N VAL A 105 13.24 9.43 -8.13
CA VAL A 105 13.26 8.87 -6.77
C VAL A 105 11.85 8.44 -6.34
N HIS A 106 10.82 9.22 -6.67
CA HIS A 106 9.44 8.93 -6.29
C HIS A 106 8.90 7.60 -6.87
N PRO A 107 8.92 7.34 -8.20
CA PRO A 107 8.45 6.06 -8.75
C PRO A 107 9.37 4.89 -8.38
N THR A 108 10.66 5.14 -8.10
CA THR A 108 11.56 4.09 -7.58
C THR A 108 11.10 3.64 -6.19
N MET A 109 10.84 4.58 -5.28
CA MET A 109 10.34 4.27 -3.94
C MET A 109 8.96 3.60 -3.98
N ALA A 110 8.07 4.04 -4.87
CA ALA A 110 6.77 3.40 -5.09
C ALA A 110 6.95 1.92 -5.53
N SER A 111 7.87 1.66 -6.46
CA SER A 111 8.17 0.30 -6.94
C SER A 111 8.69 -0.59 -5.81
N ILE A 112 9.60 -0.08 -4.98
CA ILE A 112 10.11 -0.81 -3.81
C ILE A 112 8.95 -1.11 -2.85
N GLY A 113 8.08 -0.13 -2.55
CA GLY A 113 6.90 -0.34 -1.72
C GLY A 113 5.96 -1.41 -2.25
N ILE A 114 5.70 -1.44 -3.57
CA ILE A 114 4.88 -2.48 -4.21
C ILE A 114 5.54 -3.86 -4.09
N ILE A 115 6.84 -3.96 -4.36
CA ILE A 115 7.58 -5.23 -4.23
C ILE A 115 7.54 -5.74 -2.79
N THR A 116 7.81 -4.88 -1.80
CA THR A 116 7.71 -5.27 -0.39
C THR A 116 6.28 -5.67 -0.02
N GLY A 117 5.26 -4.97 -0.54
CA GLY A 117 3.85 -5.33 -0.34
C GLY A 117 3.49 -6.70 -0.91
N ILE A 118 4.00 -7.05 -2.09
CA ILE A 118 3.84 -8.40 -2.69
C ILE A 118 4.50 -9.45 -1.82
N ILE A 119 5.73 -9.22 -1.36
CA ILE A 119 6.45 -10.14 -0.47
C ILE A 119 5.67 -10.33 0.84
N HIS A 120 5.27 -9.23 1.49
CA HIS A 120 4.45 -9.22 2.69
C HIS A 120 3.17 -10.06 2.52
N GLY A 121 2.40 -9.79 1.46
CA GLY A 121 1.16 -10.49 1.17
C GLY A 121 1.38 -11.98 0.89
N SER A 122 2.42 -12.32 0.12
CA SER A 122 2.75 -13.71 -0.22
C SER A 122 3.12 -14.51 1.04
N VAL A 123 3.97 -13.95 1.91
CA VAL A 123 4.32 -14.57 3.19
C VAL A 123 3.09 -14.73 4.08
N GLY A 124 2.22 -13.72 4.16
CA GLY A 124 0.97 -13.78 4.92
C GLY A 124 0.03 -14.89 4.43
N ILE A 125 -0.12 -15.05 3.12
CA ILE A 125 -0.92 -16.12 2.51
C ILE A 125 -0.31 -17.49 2.79
N SER A 126 1.00 -17.67 2.60
CA SER A 126 1.68 -18.94 2.85
C SER A 126 1.52 -19.40 4.30
N ILE A 127 1.61 -18.48 5.26
CA ILE A 127 1.42 -18.77 6.69
C ILE A 127 -0.04 -19.11 7.04
N TYR A 128 -1.01 -18.69 6.23
CA TYR A 128 -2.43 -19.01 6.42
C TYR A 128 -2.81 -20.37 5.81
N LEU A 129 -2.10 -20.81 4.77
CA LEU A 129 -2.37 -22.09 4.08
C LEU A 129 -1.65 -23.29 4.71
N LEU A 130 -0.69 -23.04 5.61
CA LEU A 130 0.04 -24.04 6.41
C LEU A 130 -0.54 -24.13 7.82
#